data_AF-A0A930TDR5-F1
#
_entry.id   AF-A0A930TDR5-F1
#
_cell.length_a   1.000
_cell.length_b   1.000
_cell.length_c   1.000
_cell.angle_alpha   90.00
_cell.angle_beta   90.00
_cell.angle_gamma   90.00
#
_symmetry.space_group_name_H-M   'P 1'
#
loop_
_entity.id
_entity.type
_entity.pdbx_description
1 polymer ?
#
loop_
_entity_poly.entity_id
_entity_poly.type
_entity_poly.pdbx_seq_one_letter_code
_entity_poly.pdbx_strand_id
1 'polypeptide(L)'
;MRKPTFTNFNTQLGYQEAELVVPQKPKYNYRSSTLLLVAFATCFYARLLSTYGVPQVINFVHFVVVPLASLVAILQTRTKQRSQIEISHAFLIGLVALFAINLASALLNKAGFINVVLEFLLLCEPFLILLAITCLPLTPKYILRFRKWITIFALSNLVLALFQRYVLNIQNSRDIAGWDLIQGVFYFSGSGHVVSSSVSLCFAVYYFASFKTQALWIRALVVLGAIWQVIESDTKQVFLVAFIAIISMVLLKLNNIIKLIQYVTIFIVGAAALYWAANNIYDNTELVYWVSNIDLVKDGLELKFSVFSFIISYYHSSLNWIIGLGPGHTIGRLGGWMIRDYYSLLQPLGVTQSQIGETLWRIVGNNPLGDKSSMWSPFFGWAGIWGDLGIAGLLAYIYIWVLSWKYFCVDDISKFIALTIFINGAIFTQMEEPGYMLFVCILIGLRWQEHRALIPKKAKI
;
A
#
# COMPACT_ATOMS: atom_id res chain seq x y z
N MET A 1 1.24 61.01 -1.07
CA MET A 1 1.38 59.64 -1.63
C MET A 1 1.85 58.71 -0.53
N ARG A 2 0.97 57.83 -0.03
CA ARG A 2 1.29 56.83 1.00
C ARG A 2 2.03 55.66 0.34
N LYS A 3 3.21 55.31 0.86
CA LYS A 3 3.92 54.08 0.49
C LYS A 3 3.06 52.87 0.85
N PRO A 4 2.90 51.87 -0.03
CA PRO A 4 2.23 50.63 0.33
C PRO A 4 3.13 49.84 1.28
N THR A 5 2.67 49.69 2.52
CA THR A 5 3.20 48.70 3.46
C THR A 5 2.82 47.32 2.96
N PHE A 6 3.79 46.60 2.40
CA PHE A 6 3.69 45.16 2.21
C PHE A 6 3.56 44.52 3.59
N THR A 7 2.34 44.12 3.92
CA THR A 7 2.07 43.27 5.07
C THR A 7 2.64 41.89 4.76
N ASN A 8 3.67 41.52 5.53
CA ASN A 8 4.25 40.18 5.56
C ASN A 8 3.14 39.14 5.83
N PHE A 9 2.72 38.43 4.80
CA PHE A 9 1.77 37.32 4.86
C PHE A 9 2.43 35.99 5.28
N ASN A 10 3.49 36.04 6.10
CA ASN A 10 4.32 34.87 6.43
C ASN A 10 4.50 34.59 7.93
N THR A 11 3.73 35.22 8.81
CA THR A 11 3.91 35.05 10.26
C THR A 11 2.59 35.06 11.05
N GLN A 12 1.64 34.18 10.71
CA GLN A 12 0.48 33.88 11.59
C GLN A 12 0.02 32.40 11.60
N LEU A 13 0.91 31.46 11.29
CA LEU A 13 0.78 30.09 11.81
C LEU A 13 2.01 29.79 12.66
N GLY A 14 2.09 30.52 13.77
CA GLY A 14 2.89 30.10 14.91
C GLY A 14 2.33 28.79 15.42
N TYR A 15 2.82 27.68 14.86
CA TYR A 15 2.89 26.41 15.56
C TYR A 15 3.88 26.59 16.71
N GLN A 16 3.50 27.40 17.71
CA GLN A 16 4.02 27.18 19.06
C GLN A 16 3.64 25.74 19.38
N GLU A 17 4.66 24.95 19.67
CA GLU A 17 4.54 23.58 20.12
C GLU A 17 3.41 23.52 21.14
N ALA A 18 2.30 22.88 20.77
CA ALA A 18 1.41 22.36 21.78
C ALA A 18 2.25 21.31 22.50
N GLU A 19 2.94 21.73 23.57
CA GLU A 19 3.49 20.82 24.55
C GLU A 19 2.40 19.78 24.79
N LEU A 20 2.73 18.52 24.50
CA LEU A 20 1.83 17.41 24.69
C LEU A 20 1.48 17.35 26.18
N VAL A 21 0.42 18.05 26.58
CA VAL A 21 -0.01 18.17 27.98
C VAL A 21 -0.27 16.77 28.47
N VAL A 22 0.62 16.26 29.34
CA VAL A 22 0.55 14.89 29.85
C VAL A 22 -0.63 14.82 30.83
N PRO A 23 -1.77 14.20 30.49
CA PRO A 23 -2.84 14.05 31.45
C PRO A 23 -2.49 12.99 32.50
N GLN A 24 -2.99 13.19 33.73
CA GLN A 24 -2.83 12.25 34.85
C GLN A 24 -3.25 10.81 34.50
N LYS A 25 -2.45 9.86 34.99
CA LYS A 25 -2.39 8.43 34.64
C LYS A 25 -3.73 7.69 34.72
N PRO A 26 -4.28 7.23 33.59
CA PRO A 26 -5.16 6.09 33.57
C PRO A 26 -4.31 4.81 33.53
N LYS A 27 -4.76 3.73 34.18
CA LYS A 27 -4.15 2.38 34.08
C LYS A 27 -4.31 1.88 32.63
N TYR A 28 -3.41 2.30 31.74
CA TYR A 28 -3.42 1.89 30.34
C TYR A 28 -2.53 0.67 30.10
N ASN A 29 -3.02 -0.22 29.23
CA ASN A 29 -2.40 -1.51 28.99
C ASN A 29 -1.27 -1.36 27.95
N TYR A 30 -0.04 -1.15 28.44
CA TYR A 30 1.20 -1.07 27.67
C TYR A 30 1.44 -2.25 26.71
N ARG A 31 0.73 -3.36 26.92
CA ARG A 31 0.88 -4.61 26.17
C ARG A 31 0.34 -4.51 24.74
N SER A 32 -0.72 -3.74 24.48
CA SER A 32 -1.44 -3.78 23.20
C SER A 32 -0.70 -3.09 22.05
N SER A 33 -0.07 -1.93 22.27
CA SER A 33 0.72 -1.26 21.20
C SER A 33 1.99 -2.03 20.83
N THR A 34 2.61 -2.69 21.81
CA THR A 34 3.76 -3.57 21.55
C THR A 34 3.32 -4.81 20.79
N LEU A 35 2.15 -5.37 21.12
CA LEU A 35 1.57 -6.50 20.40
C LEU A 35 1.33 -6.17 18.91
N LEU A 36 0.80 -4.98 18.59
CA LEU A 36 0.61 -4.56 17.21
C LEU A 36 1.94 -4.36 16.46
N LEU A 37 2.99 -3.85 17.13
CA LEU A 37 4.32 -3.75 16.54
C LEU A 37 4.94 -5.12 16.24
N VAL A 38 4.76 -6.08 17.16
CA VAL A 38 5.20 -7.47 16.96
C VAL A 38 4.43 -8.10 15.82
N ALA A 39 3.10 -7.93 15.77
CA ALA A 39 2.27 -8.43 14.69
C ALA A 39 2.71 -7.89 13.33
N PHE A 40 2.95 -6.58 13.24
CA PHE A 40 3.51 -5.98 12.03
C PHE A 40 4.88 -6.59 11.66
N ALA A 41 5.78 -6.73 12.62
CA ALA A 41 7.10 -7.32 12.39
C ALA A 41 7.03 -8.76 11.87
N THR A 42 6.05 -9.57 12.30
CA THR A 42 5.86 -10.93 11.78
C THR A 42 5.56 -10.95 10.28
N CYS A 43 4.87 -9.93 9.75
CA CYS A 43 4.68 -9.81 8.31
C CYS A 43 5.90 -9.19 7.63
N PHE A 44 6.40 -8.08 8.19
CA PHE A 44 7.40 -7.22 7.54
C PHE A 44 8.75 -7.91 7.35
N TYR A 45 9.13 -8.83 8.25
CA TYR A 45 10.42 -9.54 8.19
C TYR A 45 10.30 -11.03 7.83
N ALA A 46 9.09 -11.57 7.59
CA ALA A 46 8.93 -13.01 7.34
C ALA A 46 9.79 -13.52 6.17
N ARG A 47 9.82 -12.76 5.07
CA ARG A 47 10.57 -13.13 3.86
C ARG A 47 12.07 -13.17 4.08
N LEU A 48 12.59 -12.16 4.78
CA LEU A 48 13.98 -12.14 5.20
C LEU A 48 14.33 -13.38 6.05
N LEU A 49 13.50 -13.73 7.02
CA LEU A 49 13.70 -14.93 7.85
C LEU A 49 13.67 -16.21 7.00
N SER A 50 12.73 -16.32 6.05
CA SER A 50 12.67 -17.49 5.18
C SER A 50 13.93 -17.63 4.30
N THR A 51 14.50 -16.51 3.86
CA THR A 51 15.78 -16.51 3.12
C THR A 51 16.96 -16.99 3.97
N TYR A 52 16.91 -16.78 5.30
CA TYR A 52 17.90 -17.33 6.24
C TYR A 52 17.66 -18.82 6.57
N GLY A 53 16.72 -19.49 5.91
CA GLY A 53 16.45 -20.92 6.09
C GLY A 53 15.33 -21.24 7.08
N VAL A 54 14.62 -20.24 7.61
CA VAL A 54 13.40 -20.50 8.39
C VAL A 54 12.32 -21.10 7.47
N PRO A 55 11.57 -22.13 7.91
CA PRO A 55 10.54 -22.75 7.07
C PRO A 55 9.54 -21.73 6.51
N GLN A 56 9.13 -21.92 5.25
CA GLN A 56 8.22 -21.03 4.51
C GLN A 56 6.88 -20.74 5.20
N VAL A 57 6.46 -21.60 6.14
CA VAL A 57 5.30 -21.38 7.02
C VAL A 57 5.37 -20.04 7.77
N ILE A 58 6.58 -19.51 8.02
CA ILE A 58 6.77 -18.18 8.64
C ILE A 58 6.07 -17.07 7.85
N ASN A 59 5.95 -17.20 6.53
CA ASN A 59 5.28 -16.24 5.66
C ASN A 59 3.75 -16.20 5.87
N PHE A 60 3.20 -17.15 6.62
CA PHE A 60 1.78 -17.22 6.94
C PHE A 60 1.46 -16.85 8.40
N VAL A 61 2.47 -16.65 9.24
CA VAL A 61 2.26 -16.39 10.68
C VAL A 61 1.46 -15.11 10.91
N HIS A 62 1.62 -14.11 10.05
CA HIS A 62 0.89 -12.86 10.17
C HIS A 62 -0.63 -13.04 10.04
N PHE A 63 -1.11 -14.02 9.25
CA PHE A 63 -2.53 -14.40 9.13
C PHE A 63 -3.18 -14.80 10.45
N VAL A 64 -2.39 -15.17 11.45
CA VAL A 64 -2.88 -15.46 12.79
C VAL A 64 -2.56 -14.30 13.73
N VAL A 65 -1.31 -13.82 13.73
CA VAL A 65 -0.84 -12.85 14.72
C VAL A 65 -1.49 -11.48 14.53
N VAL A 66 -1.69 -11.00 13.29
CA VAL A 66 -2.28 -9.68 13.03
C VAL A 66 -3.76 -9.62 13.45
N PRO A 67 -4.63 -10.56 13.06
CA PRO A 67 -6.02 -10.57 13.53
C PRO A 67 -6.12 -10.72 15.05
N LEU A 68 -5.35 -11.63 15.66
CA LEU A 68 -5.38 -11.82 17.12
C LEU A 68 -4.89 -10.58 17.87
N ALA A 69 -3.79 -9.97 17.43
CA ALA A 69 -3.27 -8.74 18.02
C ALA A 69 -4.29 -7.60 17.93
N SER A 70 -4.94 -7.47 16.77
CA SER A 70 -5.96 -6.47 16.51
C SER A 70 -7.20 -6.71 17.38
N LEU A 71 -7.67 -7.95 17.47
CA LEU A 71 -8.80 -8.34 18.31
C LEU A 71 -8.52 -8.03 19.79
N VAL A 72 -7.35 -8.41 20.31
CA VAL A 72 -6.95 -8.10 21.69
C VAL A 72 -6.92 -6.59 21.92
N ALA A 73 -6.36 -5.82 20.99
CA ALA A 73 -6.30 -4.36 21.10
C ALA A 73 -7.70 -3.71 21.07
N ILE A 74 -8.60 -4.20 20.21
CA ILE A 74 -9.99 -3.73 20.09
C ILE A 74 -10.78 -4.11 21.36
N LEU A 75 -10.75 -5.36 21.80
CA LEU A 75 -11.51 -5.81 22.99
C LEU A 75 -11.02 -5.15 24.29
N GLN A 76 -9.74 -4.78 24.37
CA GLN A 76 -9.19 -4.08 25.53
C GLN A 76 -9.42 -2.56 25.49
N THR A 77 -9.97 -2.01 24.40
CA THR A 77 -10.24 -0.59 24.34
C THR A 77 -11.29 -0.20 25.38
N ARG A 78 -11.07 0.96 26.01
CA ARG A 78 -12.01 1.57 26.96
C ARG A 78 -12.48 2.94 26.45
N THR A 79 -12.44 3.15 25.13
CA THR A 79 -12.91 4.41 24.57
C THR A 79 -14.41 4.58 24.85
N LYS A 80 -14.78 5.71 25.46
CA LYS A 80 -16.17 6.10 25.69
C LYS A 80 -16.69 7.07 24.62
N GLN A 81 -15.86 7.36 23.61
CA GLN A 81 -16.21 8.34 22.60
C GLN A 81 -17.19 7.73 21.59
N ARG A 82 -18.45 8.19 21.64
CA ARG A 82 -19.54 7.68 20.79
C ARG A 82 -19.20 7.70 19.30
N SER A 83 -18.63 8.80 18.79
CA SER A 83 -18.25 8.89 17.38
C SER A 83 -17.21 7.85 16.97
N GLN A 84 -16.26 7.51 17.86
CA GLN A 84 -15.26 6.49 17.59
C GLN A 84 -15.87 5.09 17.56
N ILE A 85 -16.83 4.83 18.44
CA ILE A 85 -17.58 3.56 18.47
C ILE A 85 -18.40 3.40 17.19
N GLU A 86 -19.13 4.45 16.78
CA GLU A 86 -19.92 4.43 15.54
C GLU A 86 -19.06 4.19 14.30
N ILE A 87 -17.90 4.85 14.20
CA ILE A 87 -16.94 4.60 13.12
C ILE A 87 -16.45 3.15 13.16
N SER A 88 -16.11 2.64 14.34
CA SER A 88 -15.63 1.26 14.51
C SER A 88 -16.69 0.24 14.09
N HIS A 89 -17.95 0.47 14.44
CA HIS A 89 -19.07 -0.38 14.01
C HIS A 89 -19.27 -0.35 12.50
N ALA A 90 -19.29 0.84 11.88
CA ALA A 90 -19.40 0.96 10.42
C ALA A 90 -18.26 0.21 9.70
N PHE A 91 -17.05 0.30 10.25
CA PHE A 91 -15.88 -0.41 9.72
C PHE A 91 -16.02 -1.93 9.84
N LEU A 92 -16.43 -2.44 11.01
CA LEU A 92 -16.68 -3.85 11.24
C LEU A 92 -17.80 -4.40 10.35
N ILE A 93 -18.88 -3.64 10.15
CA ILE A 93 -19.96 -4.01 9.22
C ILE A 93 -19.41 -4.15 7.79
N GLY A 94 -18.56 -3.24 7.34
CA GLY A 94 -17.89 -3.35 6.05
C GLY A 94 -17.05 -4.63 5.93
N LEU A 95 -16.26 -4.97 6.95
CA LEU A 95 -15.46 -6.20 6.96
C LEU A 95 -16.31 -7.47 6.99
N VAL A 96 -17.41 -7.48 7.75
CA VAL A 96 -18.36 -8.60 7.77
C VAL A 96 -19.06 -8.76 6.41
N ALA A 97 -19.43 -7.66 5.76
CA ALA A 97 -20.01 -7.70 4.42
C ALA A 97 -19.01 -8.27 3.40
N LEU A 98 -17.75 -7.84 3.44
CA LEU A 98 -16.69 -8.39 2.58
C LEU A 98 -16.49 -9.90 2.83
N PHE A 99 -16.47 -10.33 4.10
CA PHE A 99 -16.38 -11.75 4.44
C PHE A 99 -17.56 -12.56 3.91
N ALA A 100 -18.79 -12.06 4.06
CA ALA A 100 -20.00 -12.72 3.58
C ALA A 100 -20.00 -12.87 2.05
N ILE A 101 -19.54 -11.84 1.33
CA ILE A 101 -19.40 -11.89 -0.14
C ILE A 101 -18.32 -12.90 -0.54
N ASN A 102 -17.18 -12.92 0.15
CA ASN A 102 -16.11 -13.89 -0.11
C ASN A 102 -16.58 -15.33 0.11
N LEU A 103 -17.31 -15.58 1.21
CA LEU A 103 -17.91 -16.88 1.48
C LEU A 103 -18.94 -17.26 0.40
N ALA A 104 -19.82 -16.34 0.01
CA ALA A 104 -20.80 -16.57 -1.04
C ALA A 104 -20.14 -16.89 -2.39
N SER A 105 -19.08 -16.15 -2.74
CA SER A 105 -18.25 -16.41 -3.94
C SER A 105 -17.64 -17.80 -3.91
N ALA A 106 -17.05 -18.20 -2.78
CA ALA A 106 -16.46 -19.52 -2.62
C ALA A 106 -17.48 -20.65 -2.72
N LEU A 107 -18.66 -20.49 -2.11
CA LEU A 107 -19.72 -21.48 -2.18
C LEU A 107 -20.26 -21.64 -3.61
N LEU A 108 -20.46 -20.54 -4.33
CA LEU A 108 -20.91 -20.58 -5.74
C LEU A 108 -19.89 -21.31 -6.62
N ASN A 109 -18.61 -21.05 -6.40
CA ASN A 109 -17.53 -21.52 -7.28
C ASN A 109 -16.75 -22.72 -6.72
N LYS A 110 -17.26 -23.35 -5.65
CA LYS A 110 -16.64 -24.51 -4.97
C LYS A 110 -15.18 -24.29 -4.59
N ALA A 111 -14.82 -23.07 -4.18
CA ALA A 111 -13.48 -22.77 -3.71
C ALA A 111 -13.24 -23.40 -2.32
N GLY A 112 -11.99 -23.79 -2.05
CA GLY A 112 -11.59 -24.37 -0.77
C GLY A 112 -11.83 -23.43 0.40
N PHE A 113 -12.07 -23.98 1.59
CA PHE A 113 -12.25 -23.16 2.80
C PHE A 113 -11.00 -22.31 3.11
N ILE A 114 -9.81 -22.87 2.88
CA ILE A 114 -8.55 -22.14 3.07
C ILE A 114 -8.43 -20.95 2.09
N ASN A 115 -9.00 -21.04 0.88
CA ASN A 115 -9.07 -19.92 -0.04
C ASN A 115 -9.85 -18.75 0.56
N VAL A 116 -11.02 -19.02 1.15
CA VAL A 116 -11.84 -18.00 1.82
C VAL A 116 -11.05 -17.30 2.93
N VAL A 117 -10.39 -18.09 3.79
CA VAL A 117 -9.62 -17.55 4.91
C VAL A 117 -8.48 -16.67 4.43
N LEU A 118 -7.66 -17.15 3.50
CA LEU A 118 -6.49 -16.43 3.01
C LEU A 118 -6.89 -15.17 2.23
N GLU A 119 -7.83 -15.27 1.30
CA GLU A 119 -8.30 -14.13 0.50
C GLU A 119 -8.90 -13.05 1.41
N PHE A 120 -9.74 -13.45 2.37
CA PHE A 120 -10.30 -12.52 3.32
C PHE A 120 -9.21 -11.80 4.11
N LEU A 121 -8.24 -12.54 4.65
CA LEU A 121 -7.19 -11.94 5.47
C LEU A 121 -6.23 -11.06 4.67
N LEU A 122 -5.87 -11.44 3.44
CA LEU A 122 -5.07 -10.60 2.53
C LEU A 122 -5.71 -9.22 2.34
N LEU A 123 -7.04 -9.16 2.20
CA LEU A 123 -7.78 -7.92 2.02
C LEU A 123 -8.10 -7.21 3.35
N CYS A 124 -8.32 -7.95 4.44
CA CYS A 124 -8.89 -7.45 5.70
C CYS A 124 -7.86 -7.04 6.75
N GLU A 125 -6.71 -7.72 6.82
CA GLU A 125 -5.67 -7.44 7.83
C GLU A 125 -5.25 -5.95 7.94
N PRO A 126 -5.04 -5.21 6.84
CA PRO A 126 -4.67 -3.80 6.89
C PRO A 126 -5.72 -2.95 7.60
N PHE A 127 -6.99 -3.32 7.44
CA PHE A 127 -8.10 -2.63 8.07
C PHE A 127 -8.26 -3.02 9.53
N LEU A 128 -8.04 -4.29 9.89
CA LEU A 128 -8.04 -4.73 11.28
C LEU A 128 -6.96 -4.00 12.10
N ILE A 129 -5.75 -3.88 11.55
CA ILE A 129 -4.67 -3.17 12.25
C ILE A 129 -4.94 -1.66 12.34
N LEU A 130 -5.49 -1.04 11.29
CA LEU A 130 -5.88 0.37 11.31
C LEU A 130 -6.95 0.65 12.38
N LEU A 131 -7.97 -0.20 12.43
CA LEU A 131 -9.02 -0.13 13.44
C LEU A 131 -8.45 -0.33 14.85
N ALA A 132 -7.56 -1.31 15.03
CA ALA A 132 -6.91 -1.58 16.31
C ALA A 132 -6.07 -0.38 16.78
N ILE A 133 -5.23 0.19 15.92
CA ILE A 133 -4.40 1.37 16.27
C ILE A 133 -5.28 2.54 16.66
N THR A 134 -6.33 2.82 15.91
CA THR A 134 -7.23 3.96 16.18
C THR A 134 -8.07 3.73 17.44
N CYS A 135 -8.43 2.48 17.76
CA CYS A 135 -9.11 2.10 19.00
C CYS A 135 -8.26 2.28 20.26
N LEU A 136 -6.93 2.25 20.16
CA LEU A 136 -6.06 2.34 21.33
C LEU A 136 -5.98 3.78 21.91
N PRO A 137 -6.21 3.96 23.21
CA PRO A 137 -5.97 5.25 23.88
C PRO A 137 -4.47 5.43 24.17
N LEU A 138 -3.68 5.77 23.16
CA LEU A 138 -2.22 5.94 23.33
C LEU A 138 -1.89 7.27 24.01
N THR A 139 -1.00 7.23 25.01
CA THR A 139 -0.42 8.45 25.58
C THR A 139 0.70 8.98 24.67
N PRO A 140 1.06 10.28 24.78
CA PRO A 140 2.16 10.86 23.99
C PRO A 140 3.45 10.03 24.02
N LYS A 141 3.84 9.52 25.20
CA LYS A 141 5.00 8.65 25.37
C LYS A 141 4.92 7.37 24.52
N TYR A 142 3.74 6.75 24.46
CA TYR A 142 3.55 5.53 23.67
C TYR A 142 3.45 5.81 22.17
N ILE A 143 2.88 6.95 21.77
CA ILE A 143 2.89 7.40 20.36
C ILE A 143 4.33 7.57 19.89
N LEU A 144 5.17 8.27 20.66
CA LEU A 144 6.59 8.45 20.35
C LEU A 144 7.36 7.12 20.27
N ARG A 145 7.09 6.19 21.18
CA ARG A 145 7.67 4.84 21.13
C ARG A 145 7.22 4.08 19.88
N PHE A 146 5.93 4.10 19.57
CA PHE A 146 5.37 3.42 18.41
C PHE A 146 5.99 3.98 17.12
N ARG A 147 6.02 5.32 16.99
CA ARG A 147 6.71 6.03 15.91
C ARG A 147 8.17 5.62 15.78
N LYS A 148 8.92 5.59 16.89
CA LYS A 148 10.33 5.17 16.90
C LYS A 148 10.50 3.78 16.29
N TRP A 149 9.66 2.81 16.65
CA TRP A 149 9.74 1.46 16.09
C TRP A 149 9.37 1.40 14.61
N ILE A 150 8.32 2.09 14.17
CA ILE A 150 7.98 2.17 12.74
C ILE A 150 9.10 2.83 11.93
N THR A 151 9.73 3.87 12.47
CA THR A 151 10.94 4.46 11.88
C THR A 151 12.09 3.47 11.79
N ILE A 152 12.36 2.68 12.83
CA ILE A 152 13.39 1.64 12.80
C ILE A 152 13.09 0.61 11.72
N PHE A 153 11.84 0.13 11.62
CA PHE A 153 11.45 -0.85 10.60
C PHE A 153 11.64 -0.31 9.18
N ALA A 154 11.13 0.90 8.90
CA ALA A 154 11.27 1.51 7.58
C ALA A 154 12.73 1.82 7.22
N LEU A 155 13.53 2.35 8.16
CA LEU A 155 14.95 2.61 7.94
C LEU A 155 15.73 1.30 7.74
N SER A 156 15.39 0.23 8.46
CA SER A 156 16.04 -1.07 8.24
C SER A 156 15.79 -1.61 6.83
N ASN A 157 14.58 -1.41 6.28
CA ASN A 157 14.28 -1.76 4.89
C ASN A 157 15.12 -0.95 3.90
N LEU A 158 15.15 0.37 4.06
CA LEU A 158 15.93 1.25 3.21
C LEU A 158 17.43 0.93 3.27
N VAL A 159 17.99 0.82 4.47
CA VAL A 159 19.40 0.50 4.69
C VAL A 159 19.74 -0.88 4.13
N LEU A 160 18.88 -1.89 4.34
CA LEU A 160 19.11 -3.22 3.80
C LEU A 160 19.06 -3.24 2.28
N ALA A 161 18.16 -2.49 1.64
CA ALA A 161 18.13 -2.37 0.18
C ALA A 161 19.43 -1.75 -0.37
N LEU A 162 19.90 -0.66 0.24
CA LEU A 162 21.18 -0.04 -0.14
C LEU A 162 22.38 -0.95 0.15
N PHE A 163 22.33 -1.73 1.24
CA PHE A 163 23.35 -2.72 1.59
C PHE A 163 23.39 -3.88 0.58
N GLN A 164 22.23 -4.39 0.15
CA GLN A 164 22.11 -5.40 -0.91
C GLN A 164 22.79 -4.93 -2.20
N ARG A 165 22.62 -3.65 -2.56
CA ARG A 165 23.26 -3.05 -3.73
C ARG A 165 24.78 -2.88 -3.56
N TYR A 166 25.21 -2.15 -2.54
CA TYR A 166 26.60 -1.66 -2.49
C TYR A 166 27.57 -2.56 -1.74
N VAL A 167 27.09 -3.36 -0.79
CA VAL A 167 27.95 -4.21 0.03
C VAL A 167 27.90 -5.64 -0.48
N LEU A 168 26.69 -6.18 -0.66
CA LEU A 168 26.53 -7.56 -1.13
C LEU A 168 26.66 -7.68 -2.64
N ASN A 169 26.55 -6.58 -3.39
CA ASN A 169 26.61 -6.55 -4.85
C ASN A 169 25.68 -7.59 -5.51
N ILE A 170 24.48 -7.78 -4.94
CA ILE A 170 23.57 -8.85 -5.38
C ILE A 170 23.17 -8.68 -6.85
N GLN A 171 23.19 -7.45 -7.38
CA GLN A 171 22.98 -7.17 -8.81
C GLN A 171 23.87 -7.98 -9.76
N ASN A 172 25.02 -8.48 -9.30
CA ASN A 172 25.96 -9.27 -10.09
C ASN A 172 25.59 -10.75 -10.09
N SER A 173 24.69 -11.17 -9.20
CA SER A 173 24.19 -12.52 -9.04
C SER A 173 22.86 -12.74 -9.79
N ARG A 174 22.71 -12.13 -10.97
CA ARG A 174 21.48 -12.20 -11.79
C ARG A 174 21.04 -13.63 -12.10
N ASP A 175 22.00 -14.53 -12.24
CA ASP A 175 21.77 -15.94 -12.54
C ASP A 175 21.01 -16.67 -11.42
N ILE A 176 21.00 -16.13 -10.19
CA ILE A 176 20.42 -16.78 -9.02
C ILE A 176 18.98 -16.30 -8.74
N ALA A 177 18.69 -15.02 -8.98
CA ALA A 177 17.42 -14.43 -8.52
C ALA A 177 16.77 -13.41 -9.49
N GLY A 178 17.24 -13.35 -10.75
CA GLY A 178 16.62 -12.55 -11.80
C GLY A 178 17.03 -11.07 -11.78
N TRP A 179 16.18 -10.21 -12.35
CA TRP A 179 16.47 -8.77 -12.54
C TRP A 179 16.15 -7.90 -11.30
N ASP A 180 15.34 -8.43 -10.38
CA ASP A 180 14.68 -7.67 -9.32
C ASP A 180 15.35 -7.83 -7.94
N LEU A 181 16.67 -7.65 -7.85
CA LEU A 181 17.47 -8.17 -6.72
C LEU A 181 17.54 -7.27 -5.48
N ILE A 182 17.19 -5.99 -5.61
CA ILE A 182 17.27 -5.03 -4.51
C ILE A 182 15.87 -4.88 -3.91
N GLN A 183 15.62 -5.58 -2.81
CA GLN A 183 14.28 -5.79 -2.26
C GLN A 183 14.16 -5.44 -0.76
N GLY A 184 15.24 -4.96 -0.13
CA GLY A 184 15.27 -4.66 1.31
C GLY A 184 14.83 -5.86 2.14
N VAL A 185 13.87 -5.67 3.06
CA VAL A 185 13.38 -6.77 3.93
C VAL A 185 12.50 -7.78 3.19
N PHE A 186 12.05 -7.45 1.97
CA PHE A 186 11.20 -8.30 1.14
C PHE A 186 11.99 -9.20 0.20
N TYR A 187 13.27 -9.44 0.49
CA TYR A 187 14.16 -10.25 -0.32
C TYR A 187 13.62 -11.65 -0.61
N PHE A 188 13.81 -12.10 -1.86
CA PHE A 188 13.22 -13.31 -2.45
C PHE A 188 11.68 -13.33 -2.42
N SER A 189 11.05 -12.19 -2.76
CA SER A 189 9.61 -12.15 -3.05
C SER A 189 9.34 -11.66 -4.46
N GLY A 190 8.26 -12.20 -5.07
CA GLY A 190 7.72 -11.67 -6.31
C GLY A 190 7.35 -10.20 -6.13
N SER A 191 7.93 -9.33 -6.96
CA SER A 191 7.78 -7.87 -6.86
C SER A 191 8.33 -7.22 -5.57
N GLY A 192 9.18 -7.92 -4.80
CA GLY A 192 9.72 -7.40 -3.52
C GLY A 192 10.45 -6.06 -3.63
N HIS A 193 11.12 -5.82 -4.76
CA HIS A 193 11.76 -4.54 -5.10
C HIS A 193 10.74 -3.39 -5.10
N VAL A 194 9.60 -3.54 -5.78
CA VAL A 194 8.51 -2.55 -5.84
C VAL A 194 7.93 -2.28 -4.47
N VAL A 195 7.66 -3.35 -3.71
CA VAL A 195 7.10 -3.29 -2.35
C VAL A 195 8.02 -2.52 -1.43
N SER A 196 9.31 -2.87 -1.44
CA SER A 196 10.35 -2.23 -0.65
C SER A 196 10.51 -0.75 -0.98
N SER A 197 10.60 -0.41 -2.27
CA SER A 197 10.72 0.97 -2.73
C SER A 197 9.48 1.80 -2.38
N SER A 198 8.28 1.21 -2.48
CA SER A 198 7.03 1.86 -2.10
C SER A 198 6.96 2.17 -0.60
N VAL A 199 7.40 1.22 0.24
CA VAL A 199 7.52 1.41 1.70
C VAL A 199 8.48 2.55 2.00
N SER A 200 9.67 2.55 1.41
CA SER A 200 10.68 3.59 1.60
C SER A 200 10.20 4.97 1.14
N LEU A 201 9.50 5.08 0.01
CA LEU A 201 8.98 6.34 -0.48
C LEU A 201 7.83 6.87 0.40
N CYS A 202 6.87 6.02 0.78
CA CYS A 202 5.81 6.41 1.71
C CYS A 202 6.39 6.86 3.06
N PHE A 203 7.39 6.14 3.56
CA PHE A 203 8.11 6.52 4.77
C PHE A 203 8.84 7.84 4.63
N ALA A 204 9.54 8.08 3.52
CA ALA A 204 10.28 9.31 3.29
C ALA A 204 9.38 10.54 3.29
N VAL A 205 8.21 10.46 2.65
CA VAL A 205 7.20 11.54 2.68
C VAL A 205 6.70 11.75 4.11
N TYR A 206 6.33 10.67 4.82
CA TYR A 206 5.91 10.74 6.22
C TYR A 206 6.99 11.36 7.12
N TYR A 207 8.24 10.90 6.99
CA TYR A 207 9.37 11.33 7.80
C TYR A 207 9.69 12.79 7.55
N PHE A 208 9.80 13.18 6.27
CA PHE A 208 10.02 14.56 5.88
C PHE A 208 8.92 15.46 6.41
N ALA A 209 7.66 15.05 6.35
CA ALA A 209 6.56 15.91 6.79
C ALA A 209 6.40 15.95 8.32
N SER A 210 6.63 14.85 9.04
CA SER A 210 6.29 14.71 10.46
C SER A 210 7.46 15.00 11.43
N PHE A 211 8.72 14.80 11.02
CA PHE A 211 9.89 14.94 11.90
C PHE A 211 10.46 16.37 11.85
N LYS A 212 9.63 17.39 12.08
CA LYS A 212 10.06 18.80 11.95
C LYS A 212 11.18 19.22 12.92
N THR A 213 11.34 18.53 14.04
CA THR A 213 12.42 18.77 15.02
C THR A 213 13.79 18.29 14.55
N GLN A 214 13.83 17.41 13.54
CA GLN A 214 15.08 16.96 12.95
C GLN A 214 15.60 18.00 11.97
N ALA A 215 16.93 18.15 11.91
CA ALA A 215 17.57 19.04 10.98
C ALA A 215 17.13 18.74 9.54
N LEU A 216 16.95 19.79 8.72
CA LEU A 216 16.44 19.68 7.35
C LEU A 216 17.28 18.71 6.51
N TRP A 217 18.61 18.71 6.69
CA TRP A 217 19.51 17.83 5.96
C TRP A 217 19.27 16.34 6.27
N ILE A 218 18.95 15.96 7.52
CA ILE A 218 18.62 14.57 7.88
C ILE A 218 17.33 14.15 7.18
N ARG A 219 16.31 15.02 7.20
CA ARG A 219 15.04 14.76 6.52
C ARG A 219 15.23 14.64 5.01
N ALA A 220 16.06 15.49 4.42
CA ALA A 220 16.42 15.42 3.02
C ALA A 220 17.19 14.13 2.68
N LEU A 221 18.12 13.69 3.53
CA LEU A 221 18.85 12.42 3.33
C LEU A 221 17.93 11.20 3.29
N VAL A 222 16.88 11.14 4.11
CA VAL A 222 15.90 10.03 4.04
C VAL A 222 15.15 10.04 2.69
N VAL A 223 14.78 11.22 2.19
CA VAL A 223 14.14 11.37 0.88
C VAL A 223 15.09 10.98 -0.25
N LEU A 224 16.32 11.48 -0.22
CA LEU A 224 17.36 11.14 -1.20
C LEU A 224 17.66 9.64 -1.17
N GLY A 225 17.76 9.04 0.02
CA GLY A 225 17.96 7.60 0.17
C GLY A 225 16.82 6.78 -0.45
N ALA A 226 15.56 7.18 -0.22
CA ALA A 226 14.41 6.51 -0.83
C ALA A 226 14.38 6.67 -2.36
N ILE A 227 14.64 7.88 -2.88
CA ILE A 227 14.78 8.14 -4.33
C ILE A 227 15.87 7.25 -4.91
N TRP A 228 17.00 7.18 -4.22
CA TRP A 228 18.15 6.40 -4.62
C TRP A 228 17.86 4.90 -4.65
N GLN A 229 17.16 4.39 -3.63
CA GLN A 229 16.66 3.01 -3.64
C GLN A 229 15.75 2.76 -4.85
N VAL A 230 14.83 3.68 -5.18
CA VAL A 230 13.91 3.50 -6.32
C VAL A 230 14.67 3.34 -7.63
N ILE A 231 15.71 4.16 -7.83
CA ILE A 231 16.59 4.12 -9.00
C ILE A 231 17.34 2.79 -9.04
N GLU A 232 18.02 2.43 -7.95
CA GLU A 232 18.85 1.23 -7.90
C GLU A 232 18.04 -0.06 -8.03
N SER A 233 16.81 -0.08 -7.50
CA SER A 233 15.91 -1.23 -7.59
C SER A 233 15.12 -1.30 -8.91
N ASP A 234 15.36 -0.37 -9.84
CA ASP A 234 14.64 -0.21 -11.12
C ASP A 234 13.11 -0.17 -10.98
N THR A 235 12.62 0.57 -9.97
CA THR A 235 11.19 0.63 -9.61
C THR A 235 10.51 1.90 -10.08
N LYS A 236 10.72 2.30 -11.33
CA LYS A 236 10.23 3.58 -11.91
C LYS A 236 8.72 3.80 -11.73
N GLN A 237 7.95 2.72 -11.74
CA GLN A 237 6.51 2.69 -11.42
C GLN A 237 6.16 3.33 -10.07
N VAL A 238 7.03 3.23 -9.06
CA VAL A 238 6.80 3.78 -7.72
C VAL A 238 6.83 5.32 -7.77
N PHE A 239 7.68 5.91 -8.62
CA PHE A 239 7.64 7.35 -8.88
C PHE A 239 6.36 7.75 -9.60
N LEU A 240 5.95 6.99 -10.62
CA LEU A 240 4.71 7.25 -11.34
C LEU A 240 3.51 7.25 -10.38
N VAL A 241 3.44 6.27 -9.48
CA VAL A 241 2.39 6.17 -8.46
C VAL A 241 2.38 7.39 -7.54
N ALA A 242 3.53 7.77 -7.00
CA ALA A 242 3.63 8.97 -6.15
C ALA A 242 3.26 10.25 -6.90
N PHE A 243 3.66 10.36 -8.17
CA PHE A 243 3.35 11.50 -9.02
C PHE A 243 1.84 11.62 -9.27
N ILE A 244 1.18 10.52 -9.70
CA ILE A 244 -0.27 10.47 -9.89
C ILE A 244 -1.00 10.74 -8.56
N ALA A 245 -0.48 10.27 -7.42
CA ALA A 245 -1.07 10.54 -6.11
C ALA A 245 -0.99 12.04 -5.74
N ILE A 246 0.12 12.71 -6.04
CA ILE A 246 0.27 14.16 -5.85
C ILE A 246 -0.73 14.91 -6.74
N ILE A 247 -0.80 14.58 -8.03
CA ILE A 247 -1.77 15.20 -8.95
C ILE A 247 -3.18 15.00 -8.41
N SER A 248 -3.55 13.76 -8.06
CA SER A 248 -4.86 13.43 -7.53
C SER A 248 -5.18 14.24 -6.27
N MET A 249 -4.23 14.41 -5.35
CA MET A 249 -4.41 15.29 -4.19
C MET A 249 -4.65 16.75 -4.57
N VAL A 250 -3.92 17.29 -5.56
CA VAL A 250 -4.13 18.66 -6.04
C VAL A 250 -5.54 18.78 -6.64
N LEU A 251 -5.93 17.82 -7.50
CA LEU A 251 -7.27 17.74 -8.11
C LEU A 251 -8.38 17.73 -7.05
N LEU A 252 -8.25 16.92 -6.00
CA LEU A 252 -9.24 16.80 -4.93
C LEU A 252 -9.39 18.07 -4.07
N LYS A 253 -8.44 19.00 -4.13
CA LYS A 253 -8.47 20.28 -3.38
C LYS A 253 -8.88 21.46 -4.25
N LEU A 254 -8.96 21.27 -5.56
CA LEU A 254 -9.30 22.33 -6.48
C LEU A 254 -10.80 22.60 -6.44
N ASN A 255 -11.19 23.57 -5.61
CA ASN A 255 -12.54 24.11 -5.63
C ASN A 255 -12.77 25.07 -6.81
N ASN A 256 -11.71 25.43 -7.55
CA ASN A 256 -11.76 26.38 -8.64
C ASN A 256 -11.33 25.72 -9.96
N ILE A 257 -12.30 25.52 -10.85
CA ILE A 257 -12.10 24.90 -12.16
C ILE A 257 -11.10 25.68 -13.04
N ILE A 258 -10.98 27.00 -12.87
CA ILE A 258 -10.02 27.82 -13.62
C ILE A 258 -8.58 27.45 -13.20
N LYS A 259 -8.33 27.30 -11.89
CA LYS A 259 -7.01 26.88 -11.39
C LYS A 259 -6.68 25.45 -11.82
N LEU A 260 -7.68 24.58 -11.87
CA LEU A 260 -7.53 23.24 -12.42
C LEU A 260 -7.04 23.28 -13.87
N ILE A 261 -7.75 24.03 -14.72
CA ILE A 261 -7.37 24.20 -16.13
C ILE A 261 -5.95 24.79 -16.23
N GLN A 262 -5.60 25.79 -15.42
CA GLN A 262 -4.24 26.35 -15.40
C GLN A 262 -3.16 25.31 -15.07
N TYR A 263 -3.36 24.48 -14.03
CA TYR A 263 -2.40 23.44 -13.67
C TYR A 263 -2.31 22.34 -14.72
N VAL A 264 -3.44 21.93 -15.31
CA VAL A 264 -3.46 20.97 -16.43
C VAL A 264 -2.72 21.54 -17.64
N THR A 265 -2.93 22.80 -17.99
CA THR A 265 -2.20 23.46 -19.08
C THR A 265 -0.70 23.54 -18.80
N ILE A 266 -0.29 23.95 -17.59
CA ILE A 266 1.14 23.98 -17.20
C ILE A 266 1.75 22.58 -17.29
N PHE A 267 1.04 21.55 -16.83
CA PHE A 267 1.49 20.17 -16.92
C PHE A 267 1.65 19.70 -18.37
N ILE A 268 0.66 19.94 -19.23
CA ILE A 268 0.72 19.58 -20.65
C ILE A 268 1.89 20.29 -21.35
N VAL A 269 2.06 21.59 -21.10
CA VAL A 269 3.17 22.37 -21.67
C VAL A 269 4.51 21.85 -21.16
N GLY A 270 4.62 21.54 -19.86
CA GLY A 270 5.83 20.95 -19.27
C GLY A 270 6.15 19.56 -19.83
N ALA A 271 5.16 18.70 -19.99
CA ALA A 271 5.31 17.37 -20.59
C ALA A 271 5.71 17.48 -22.07
N ALA A 272 5.11 18.40 -22.82
CA ALA A 272 5.47 18.67 -24.22
C ALA A 272 6.90 19.22 -24.34
N ALA A 273 7.32 20.11 -23.44
CA ALA A 273 8.69 20.64 -23.41
C ALA A 273 9.70 19.55 -23.05
N LEU A 274 9.40 18.67 -22.08
CA LEU A 274 10.24 17.52 -21.73
C LEU A 274 10.32 16.53 -22.90
N TYR A 275 9.20 16.26 -23.56
CA TYR A 275 9.17 15.42 -24.75
C TYR A 275 10.02 16.01 -25.88
N TRP A 276 9.87 17.30 -26.16
CA TRP A 276 10.68 18.00 -27.16
C TRP A 276 12.16 17.95 -26.78
N ALA A 277 12.53 18.26 -25.54
CA ALA A 277 13.90 18.20 -25.05
C ALA A 277 14.48 16.79 -25.14
N ALA A 278 13.71 15.76 -24.79
CA ALA A 278 14.14 14.37 -24.91
C ALA A 278 14.48 14.02 -26.36
N ASN A 279 13.66 14.44 -27.34
CA ASN A 279 13.92 14.13 -28.76
C ASN A 279 15.00 15.00 -29.42
N ASN A 280 15.29 16.20 -28.91
CA ASN A 280 16.17 17.16 -29.59
C ASN A 280 17.50 17.43 -28.85
N ILE A 281 17.56 17.16 -27.54
CA ILE A 281 18.73 17.45 -26.69
C ILE A 281 19.41 16.16 -26.22
N TYR A 282 18.64 15.10 -25.96
CA TYR A 282 19.14 13.87 -25.36
C TYR A 282 18.87 12.66 -26.26
N ASP A 283 19.79 12.38 -27.18
CA ASP A 283 19.76 11.15 -27.98
C ASP A 283 19.77 9.92 -27.05
N ASN A 284 18.92 8.93 -27.35
CA ASN A 284 18.84 7.62 -26.68
C ASN A 284 18.34 7.61 -25.22
N THR A 285 17.44 8.51 -24.82
CA THR A 285 16.74 8.36 -23.53
C THR A 285 15.66 7.27 -23.59
N GLU A 286 15.42 6.57 -22.47
CA GLU A 286 14.28 5.63 -22.36
C GLU A 286 12.94 6.30 -22.71
N LEU A 287 12.80 7.60 -22.40
CA LEU A 287 11.60 8.36 -22.74
C LEU A 287 11.42 8.49 -24.26
N VAL A 288 12.49 8.77 -25.01
CA VAL A 288 12.45 8.75 -26.48
C VAL A 288 12.12 7.35 -26.99
N TYR A 289 12.71 6.30 -26.41
CA TYR A 289 12.40 4.92 -26.79
C TYR A 289 10.90 4.61 -26.65
N TRP A 290 10.30 4.86 -25.49
CA TRP A 290 8.89 4.54 -25.26
C TRP A 290 7.93 5.38 -26.10
N VAL A 291 8.22 6.68 -26.30
CA VAL A 291 7.33 7.51 -27.12
C VAL A 291 7.50 7.22 -28.62
N SER A 292 8.70 6.86 -29.07
CA SER A 292 8.94 6.46 -30.46
C SER A 292 8.35 5.08 -30.79
N ASN A 293 8.12 4.26 -29.77
CA ASN A 293 7.51 2.93 -29.90
C ASN A 293 6.12 2.89 -29.25
N ILE A 294 5.24 3.82 -29.65
CA ILE A 294 3.87 3.89 -29.12
C ILE A 294 3.07 2.60 -29.32
N ASP A 295 3.39 1.83 -30.37
CA ASP A 295 2.79 0.52 -30.61
C ASP A 295 3.12 -0.47 -29.48
N LEU A 296 4.34 -0.44 -28.92
CA LEU A 296 4.68 -1.25 -27.73
C LEU A 296 3.87 -0.82 -26.51
N VAL A 297 3.62 0.47 -26.33
CA VAL A 297 2.76 0.95 -25.24
C VAL A 297 1.33 0.45 -25.42
N LYS A 298 0.82 0.47 -26.65
CA LYS A 298 -0.50 -0.07 -26.99
C LYS A 298 -0.58 -1.57 -26.73
N ASP A 299 0.39 -2.35 -27.20
CA ASP A 299 0.47 -3.80 -26.96
C ASP A 299 0.53 -4.11 -25.46
N GLY A 300 1.28 -3.31 -24.69
CA GLY A 300 1.36 -3.42 -23.23
C GLY A 300 0.03 -3.13 -22.54
N LEU A 301 -0.73 -2.14 -23.01
CA LEU A 301 -2.08 -1.84 -22.50
C LEU A 301 -3.08 -2.94 -22.87
N GLU A 302 -3.02 -3.45 -24.10
CA GLU A 302 -3.85 -4.57 -24.54
C GLU A 302 -3.57 -5.81 -23.69
N LEU A 303 -2.30 -6.14 -23.44
CA LEU A 303 -1.93 -7.23 -22.52
C LEU A 303 -2.48 -6.97 -21.12
N LYS A 304 -2.26 -5.78 -20.55
CA LYS A 304 -2.68 -5.46 -19.18
C LYS A 304 -4.20 -5.62 -19.01
N PHE A 305 -4.98 -5.13 -19.96
CA PHE A 305 -6.45 -5.14 -19.89
C PHE A 305 -7.08 -6.43 -20.45
N SER A 306 -6.32 -7.29 -21.11
CA SER A 306 -6.78 -8.62 -21.58
C SER A 306 -7.35 -9.48 -20.45
N VAL A 307 -6.93 -9.22 -19.21
CA VAL A 307 -7.40 -9.94 -18.01
C VAL A 307 -8.92 -9.89 -17.84
N PHE A 308 -9.57 -8.79 -18.22
CA PHE A 308 -11.01 -8.63 -18.04
C PHE A 308 -11.78 -9.54 -18.99
N SER A 309 -11.46 -9.52 -20.29
CA SER A 309 -12.09 -10.40 -21.26
C SER A 309 -11.76 -11.86 -20.97
N PHE A 310 -10.54 -12.14 -20.51
CA PHE A 310 -10.12 -13.47 -20.12
C PHE A 310 -10.94 -14.00 -18.94
N ILE A 311 -11.08 -13.24 -17.84
CA ILE A 311 -11.90 -13.64 -16.68
C ILE A 311 -13.37 -13.86 -17.08
N ILE A 312 -13.95 -12.96 -17.88
CA ILE A 312 -15.35 -13.08 -18.35
C ILE A 312 -15.57 -14.37 -19.12
N SER A 313 -14.56 -14.87 -19.86
CA SER A 313 -14.68 -16.13 -20.59
C SER A 313 -14.88 -17.37 -19.70
N TYR A 314 -14.58 -17.27 -18.40
CA TYR A 314 -14.81 -18.32 -17.41
C TYR A 314 -16.13 -18.15 -16.62
N TYR A 315 -16.96 -17.16 -16.96
CA TYR A 315 -18.23 -16.97 -16.28
C TYR A 315 -19.21 -18.05 -16.71
N HIS A 316 -19.65 -18.86 -15.75
CA HIS A 316 -20.62 -19.92 -15.98
C HIS A 316 -22.06 -19.49 -15.68
N SER A 317 -22.25 -18.37 -14.99
CA SER A 317 -23.55 -17.84 -14.59
C SER A 317 -23.55 -16.30 -14.50
N SER A 318 -24.73 -15.69 -14.57
CA SER A 318 -24.88 -14.24 -14.31
C SER A 318 -24.49 -13.84 -12.89
N LEU A 319 -24.53 -14.77 -11.94
CA LEU A 319 -24.10 -14.52 -10.56
C LEU A 319 -22.58 -14.27 -10.47
N ASN A 320 -21.79 -14.81 -11.41
CA ASN A 320 -20.34 -14.56 -11.44
C ASN A 320 -20.00 -13.07 -11.64
N TRP A 321 -20.87 -12.29 -12.27
CA TRP A 321 -20.69 -10.82 -12.33
C TRP A 321 -20.79 -10.16 -10.95
N ILE A 322 -21.67 -10.68 -10.10
CA ILE A 322 -21.98 -10.08 -8.80
C ILE A 322 -20.94 -10.52 -7.77
N ILE A 323 -20.65 -11.82 -7.70
CA ILE A 323 -19.82 -12.41 -6.65
C ILE A 323 -18.52 -13.04 -7.13
N GLY A 324 -18.19 -13.01 -8.42
CA GLY A 324 -16.90 -13.44 -8.94
C GLY A 324 -16.78 -14.95 -9.18
N LEU A 325 -15.53 -15.41 -9.39
CA LEU A 325 -15.17 -16.80 -9.72
C LEU A 325 -14.62 -17.59 -8.54
N GLY A 326 -14.61 -17.02 -7.34
CA GLY A 326 -14.13 -17.66 -6.12
C GLY A 326 -12.78 -17.10 -5.67
N PRO A 327 -12.52 -17.05 -4.35
CA PRO A 327 -11.24 -16.61 -3.81
C PRO A 327 -10.09 -17.49 -4.32
N GLY A 328 -9.03 -16.86 -4.82
CA GLY A 328 -7.86 -17.55 -5.34
C GLY A 328 -8.08 -18.28 -6.66
N HIS A 329 -9.21 -18.05 -7.34
CA HIS A 329 -9.50 -18.65 -8.65
C HIS A 329 -9.25 -17.69 -9.82
N THR A 330 -8.81 -16.46 -9.60
CA THR A 330 -8.40 -15.55 -10.69
C THR A 330 -6.94 -15.13 -10.56
N ILE A 331 -6.67 -13.82 -10.57
CA ILE A 331 -5.36 -13.23 -10.81
C ILE A 331 -4.92 -12.32 -9.66
N GLY A 332 -5.69 -12.30 -8.56
CA GLY A 332 -5.25 -11.68 -7.31
C GLY A 332 -3.99 -12.35 -6.77
N ARG A 333 -3.44 -11.83 -5.67
CA ARG A 333 -2.23 -12.38 -5.06
C ARG A 333 -2.37 -13.86 -4.72
N LEU A 334 -3.55 -14.27 -4.22
CA LEU A 334 -3.80 -15.65 -3.84
C LEU A 334 -3.71 -16.58 -5.05
N GLY A 335 -4.52 -16.33 -6.08
CA GLY A 335 -4.63 -17.18 -7.28
C GLY A 335 -3.47 -17.01 -8.27
N GLY A 336 -2.91 -15.81 -8.36
CA GLY A 336 -1.83 -15.48 -9.29
C GLY A 336 -0.51 -16.14 -8.93
N TRP A 337 -0.14 -16.23 -7.64
CA TRP A 337 1.15 -16.82 -7.28
C TRP A 337 1.22 -17.48 -5.91
N MET A 338 0.46 -17.04 -4.91
CA MET A 338 0.59 -17.60 -3.57
C MET A 338 0.24 -19.09 -3.52
N ILE A 339 -0.82 -19.52 -4.21
CA ILE A 339 -1.16 -20.95 -4.30
C ILE A 339 -0.06 -21.72 -5.03
N ARG A 340 0.46 -21.19 -6.15
CA ARG A 340 1.54 -21.82 -6.92
C ARG A 340 2.80 -21.99 -6.09
N ASP A 341 3.25 -20.92 -5.44
CA ASP A 341 4.54 -20.85 -4.74
C ASP A 341 4.51 -21.64 -3.41
N TYR A 342 3.32 -21.82 -2.82
CA TYR A 342 3.12 -22.51 -1.53
C TYR A 342 2.19 -23.73 -1.61
N TYR A 343 2.05 -24.32 -2.78
CA TYR A 343 1.09 -25.40 -3.01
C TYR A 343 1.27 -26.56 -2.03
N SER A 344 2.52 -26.95 -1.75
CA SER A 344 2.85 -28.03 -0.80
C SER A 344 2.36 -27.77 0.63
N LEU A 345 2.26 -26.51 1.05
CA LEU A 345 1.74 -26.12 2.36
C LEU A 345 0.21 -26.00 2.37
N LEU A 346 -0.37 -25.60 1.24
CA LEU A 346 -1.79 -25.26 1.12
C LEU A 346 -2.67 -26.42 0.67
N GLN A 347 -2.13 -27.35 -0.12
CA GLN A 347 -2.84 -28.55 -0.59
C GLN A 347 -3.40 -29.39 0.56
N PRO A 348 -2.65 -29.70 1.65
CA PRO A 348 -3.20 -30.46 2.77
C PRO A 348 -4.39 -29.76 3.48
N LEU A 349 -4.51 -28.44 3.31
CA LEU A 349 -5.61 -27.63 3.87
C LEU A 349 -6.81 -27.53 2.92
N GLY A 350 -6.77 -28.22 1.78
CA GLY A 350 -7.86 -28.24 0.80
C GLY A 350 -7.91 -27.00 -0.09
N VAL A 351 -6.76 -26.41 -0.43
CA VAL A 351 -6.71 -25.30 -1.39
C VAL A 351 -7.18 -25.75 -2.77
N THR A 352 -7.95 -24.89 -3.44
CA THR A 352 -8.37 -25.09 -4.83
C THR A 352 -7.76 -24.01 -5.71
N GLN A 353 -7.50 -24.33 -6.98
CA GLN A 353 -6.99 -23.40 -7.97
C GLN A 353 -7.73 -23.58 -9.29
N SER A 354 -7.88 -22.48 -10.04
CA SER A 354 -8.39 -22.52 -11.41
C SER A 354 -7.23 -22.52 -12.42
N GLN A 355 -7.56 -22.75 -13.69
CA GLN A 355 -6.58 -22.65 -14.79
C GLN A 355 -6.29 -21.20 -15.20
N ILE A 356 -7.02 -20.21 -14.67
CA ILE A 356 -6.96 -18.80 -15.09
C ILE A 356 -5.56 -18.23 -14.83
N GLY A 357 -5.07 -18.33 -13.60
CA GLY A 357 -3.76 -17.79 -13.22
C GLY A 357 -2.62 -18.40 -14.04
N GLU A 358 -2.60 -19.72 -14.17
CA GLU A 358 -1.56 -20.43 -14.93
C GLU A 358 -1.58 -20.10 -16.42
N THR A 359 -2.77 -20.04 -17.03
CA THR A 359 -2.92 -19.70 -18.45
C THR A 359 -2.49 -18.26 -18.71
N LEU A 360 -2.84 -17.34 -17.82
CA LEU A 360 -2.44 -15.94 -17.97
C LEU A 360 -0.94 -15.76 -17.78
N TRP A 361 -0.29 -16.50 -16.87
CA TRP A 361 1.18 -16.54 -16.80
C TRP A 361 1.82 -17.01 -18.12
N ARG A 362 1.23 -18.00 -18.80
CA ARG A 362 1.69 -18.42 -20.13
C ARG A 362 1.51 -17.33 -21.17
N ILE A 363 0.41 -16.58 -21.14
CA ILE A 363 0.19 -15.43 -22.03
C ILE A 363 1.23 -14.34 -21.78
N VAL A 364 1.50 -14.03 -20.51
CA VAL A 364 2.50 -13.04 -20.09
C VAL A 364 3.90 -13.47 -20.53
N GLY A 365 4.27 -14.73 -20.32
CA GLY A 365 5.59 -15.26 -20.69
C GLY A 365 5.84 -15.34 -22.19
N ASN A 366 4.77 -15.45 -22.98
CA ASN A 366 4.85 -15.41 -24.44
C ASN A 366 4.81 -13.98 -25.01
N ASN A 367 4.53 -12.97 -24.19
CA ASN A 367 4.45 -11.58 -24.63
C ASN A 367 5.81 -10.86 -24.44
N PRO A 368 6.33 -10.15 -25.47
CA PRO A 368 7.63 -9.46 -25.40
C PRO A 368 7.78 -8.45 -24.25
N LEU A 369 6.67 -7.94 -23.71
CA LEU A 369 6.61 -6.94 -22.64
C LEU A 369 6.22 -7.54 -21.28
N GLY A 370 5.53 -8.68 -21.28
CA GLY A 370 4.90 -9.27 -20.09
C GLY A 370 5.91 -9.62 -19.00
N ASP A 371 6.98 -10.32 -19.36
CA ASP A 371 8.02 -10.74 -18.40
C ASP A 371 9.05 -9.65 -18.09
N LYS A 372 9.04 -8.54 -18.83
CA LYS A 372 10.05 -7.48 -18.70
C LYS A 372 9.62 -6.33 -17.82
N SER A 373 8.30 -6.09 -17.72
CA SER A 373 7.80 -4.99 -16.93
C SER A 373 6.46 -5.33 -16.31
N SER A 374 6.45 -5.27 -14.99
CA SER A 374 5.25 -5.40 -14.20
C SER A 374 4.24 -4.27 -14.42
N MET A 375 4.64 -3.15 -15.04
CA MET A 375 3.72 -2.12 -15.52
C MET A 375 2.68 -2.70 -16.51
N TRP A 376 3.09 -3.64 -17.36
CA TRP A 376 2.24 -4.25 -18.39
C TRP A 376 1.61 -5.57 -17.95
N SER A 377 1.99 -6.07 -16.77
CA SER A 377 1.45 -7.30 -16.23
C SER A 377 -0.08 -7.17 -16.02
N PRO A 378 -0.87 -8.15 -16.49
CA PRO A 378 -2.30 -8.21 -16.26
C PRO A 378 -2.66 -8.54 -14.80
N PHE A 379 -1.67 -8.91 -13.97
CA PHE A 379 -1.86 -9.19 -12.55
C PHE A 379 -1.87 -7.90 -11.71
N PHE A 380 -3.04 -7.31 -11.53
CA PHE A 380 -3.21 -6.12 -10.69
C PHE A 380 -4.42 -6.19 -9.76
N GLY A 381 -4.34 -5.49 -8.62
CA GLY A 381 -5.21 -5.68 -7.46
C GLY A 381 -6.69 -5.46 -7.75
N TRP A 382 -7.05 -4.45 -8.54
CA TRP A 382 -8.47 -4.21 -8.87
C TRP A 382 -9.10 -5.34 -9.68
N ALA A 383 -8.36 -5.88 -10.66
CA ALA A 383 -8.85 -7.01 -11.45
C ALA A 383 -8.83 -8.32 -10.64
N GLY A 384 -7.88 -8.49 -9.70
CA GLY A 384 -7.87 -9.62 -8.76
C GLY A 384 -9.11 -9.64 -7.86
N ILE A 385 -9.37 -8.53 -7.15
CA ILE A 385 -10.53 -8.40 -6.24
C ILE A 385 -11.85 -8.58 -7.01
N TRP A 386 -11.99 -7.95 -8.17
CA TRP A 386 -13.18 -8.11 -9.01
C TRP A 386 -13.32 -9.53 -9.58
N GLY A 387 -12.21 -10.15 -10.00
CA GLY A 387 -12.23 -11.51 -10.54
C GLY A 387 -12.68 -12.53 -9.50
N ASP A 388 -12.13 -12.44 -8.30
CA ASP A 388 -12.42 -13.38 -7.21
C ASP A 388 -13.78 -13.11 -6.56
N LEU A 389 -14.14 -11.84 -6.32
CA LEU A 389 -15.28 -11.45 -5.48
C LEU A 389 -16.40 -10.69 -6.24
N GLY A 390 -16.24 -10.47 -7.54
CA GLY A 390 -17.22 -9.77 -8.37
C GLY A 390 -17.36 -8.28 -8.04
N ILE A 391 -18.40 -7.66 -8.63
CA ILE A 391 -18.70 -6.24 -8.38
C ILE A 391 -19.09 -6.00 -6.92
N ALA A 392 -19.79 -6.95 -6.26
CA ALA A 392 -20.17 -6.80 -4.87
C ALA A 392 -18.94 -6.73 -3.95
N GLY A 393 -17.96 -7.61 -4.14
CA GLY A 393 -16.73 -7.61 -3.36
C GLY A 393 -15.89 -6.36 -3.58
N LEU A 394 -15.77 -5.93 -4.85
CA LEU A 394 -15.09 -4.69 -5.20
C LEU A 394 -15.74 -3.47 -4.51
N LEU A 395 -17.07 -3.37 -4.54
CA LEU A 395 -17.80 -2.28 -3.89
C LEU A 395 -17.68 -2.32 -2.36
N ALA A 396 -17.72 -3.51 -1.74
CA ALA A 396 -17.50 -3.66 -0.31
C ALA A 396 -16.08 -3.23 0.10
N TYR A 397 -15.07 -3.61 -0.69
CA TYR A 397 -13.69 -3.20 -0.47
C TYR A 397 -13.49 -1.69 -0.63
N ILE A 398 -14.05 -1.10 -1.70
CA ILE A 398 -14.05 0.37 -1.90
C ILE A 398 -14.77 1.08 -0.75
N TYR A 399 -15.90 0.55 -0.26
CA TYR A 399 -16.64 1.12 0.86
C TYR A 399 -15.77 1.22 2.12
N ILE A 400 -15.02 0.16 2.47
CA ILE A 400 -14.10 0.18 3.62
C ILE A 400 -13.00 1.24 3.43
N TRP A 401 -12.47 1.39 2.21
CA TRP A 401 -11.52 2.46 1.92
C TRP A 401 -12.13 3.85 1.99
N VAL A 402 -13.38 4.05 1.55
CA VAL A 402 -14.10 5.32 1.69
C VAL A 402 -14.27 5.68 3.16
N LEU A 403 -14.60 4.70 4.02
CA LEU A 403 -14.61 4.91 5.47
C LEU A 403 -13.21 5.28 5.97
N SER A 404 -12.17 4.59 5.52
CA SER A 404 -10.79 4.87 5.93
C SER A 404 -10.35 6.28 5.55
N TRP A 405 -10.65 6.69 4.32
CA TRP A 405 -10.40 8.02 3.80
C TRP A 405 -11.09 9.10 4.62
N LYS A 406 -12.39 8.91 4.89
CA LYS A 406 -13.22 9.90 5.57
C LYS A 406 -12.85 10.06 7.04
N TYR A 407 -12.53 8.97 7.73
CA TYR A 407 -12.42 8.96 9.19
C TYR A 407 -10.99 8.84 9.72
N PHE A 408 -10.07 8.24 8.96
CA PHE A 408 -8.70 7.99 9.39
C PHE A 408 -7.66 8.85 8.65
N CYS A 409 -7.90 9.21 7.38
CA CYS A 409 -7.02 10.11 6.62
C CYS A 409 -7.25 11.59 6.98
N VAL A 410 -6.85 11.96 8.20
CA VAL A 410 -7.08 13.28 8.80
C VAL A 410 -6.29 14.42 8.16
N ASP A 411 -5.18 14.11 7.49
CA ASP A 411 -4.27 15.08 6.88
C ASP A 411 -3.87 14.69 5.45
N ASP A 412 -3.20 15.61 4.77
CA ASP A 412 -2.76 15.42 3.38
C ASP A 412 -1.77 14.27 3.23
N ILE A 413 -0.92 14.02 4.23
CA ILE A 413 0.03 12.91 4.20
C ILE A 413 -0.73 11.58 4.17
N SER A 414 -1.74 11.42 5.05
CA SER A 414 -2.54 10.20 5.10
C SER A 414 -3.36 10.01 3.83
N LYS A 415 -3.87 11.10 3.24
CA LYS A 415 -4.58 11.07 1.95
C LYS A 415 -3.65 10.72 0.79
N PHE A 416 -2.46 11.30 0.74
CA PHE A 416 -1.43 10.95 -0.24
C PHE A 416 -1.10 9.46 -0.16
N ILE A 417 -0.79 8.96 1.04
CA ILE A 417 -0.47 7.55 1.28
C ILE A 417 -1.64 6.66 0.84
N ALA A 418 -2.89 6.99 1.20
CA ALA A 418 -4.06 6.23 0.76
C ALA A 418 -4.21 6.22 -0.77
N LEU A 419 -4.01 7.35 -1.46
CA LEU A 419 -4.05 7.40 -2.93
C LEU A 419 -3.00 6.50 -3.57
N THR A 420 -1.80 6.38 -2.98
CA THR A 420 -0.77 5.47 -3.52
C THR A 420 -1.26 4.02 -3.60
N ILE A 421 -2.11 3.57 -2.68
CA ILE A 421 -2.70 2.22 -2.69
C ILE A 421 -3.63 2.06 -3.88
N PHE A 422 -4.54 3.03 -4.09
CA PHE A 422 -5.51 2.98 -5.19
C PHE A 422 -4.82 2.94 -6.55
N ILE A 423 -3.77 3.73 -6.72
CA ILE A 423 -3.01 3.81 -7.96
C ILE A 423 -2.16 2.55 -8.14
N ASN A 424 -1.48 2.08 -7.09
CA ASN A 424 -0.77 0.79 -7.12
C ASN A 424 -1.70 -0.35 -7.49
N GLY A 425 -2.95 -0.33 -7.04
CA GLY A 425 -3.98 -1.30 -7.41
C GLY A 425 -4.26 -1.45 -8.89
N ALA A 426 -4.01 -0.39 -9.67
CA ALA A 426 -4.17 -0.40 -11.12
C ALA A 426 -2.90 -0.87 -11.86
N ILE A 427 -1.78 -1.03 -11.14
CA ILE A 427 -0.51 -1.42 -11.73
C ILE A 427 -0.10 -2.83 -11.27
N PHE A 428 -0.28 -3.14 -9.99
CA PHE A 428 0.15 -4.37 -9.30
C PHE A 428 -0.95 -4.91 -8.37
N THR A 429 -0.81 -6.15 -7.92
CA THR A 429 -1.56 -6.72 -6.79
C THR A 429 -1.04 -6.23 -5.43
N GLN A 430 -0.37 -5.08 -5.39
CA GLN A 430 0.23 -4.54 -4.18
C GLN A 430 -0.81 -4.19 -3.10
N MET A 431 -2.08 -4.03 -3.50
CA MET A 431 -3.24 -3.93 -2.59
C MET A 431 -3.47 -5.18 -1.74
N GLU A 432 -2.93 -6.31 -2.17
CA GLU A 432 -3.00 -7.59 -1.48
C GLU A 432 -1.64 -7.96 -0.89
N GLU A 433 -0.59 -7.15 -1.07
CA GLU A 433 0.73 -7.39 -0.47
C GLU A 433 0.71 -7.00 1.02
N PRO A 434 0.74 -7.96 1.96
CA PRO A 434 0.53 -7.67 3.39
C PRO A 434 1.60 -6.73 3.94
N GLY A 435 2.85 -6.88 3.49
CA GLY A 435 3.97 -6.04 3.95
C GLY A 435 3.78 -4.56 3.65
N TYR A 436 3.32 -4.23 2.44
CA TYR A 436 3.03 -2.86 2.04
C TYR A 436 1.75 -2.33 2.69
N MET A 437 0.68 -3.11 2.65
CA MET A 437 -0.64 -2.65 3.09
C MET A 437 -0.70 -2.44 4.61
N LEU A 438 -0.10 -3.36 5.39
CA LEU A 438 0.03 -3.18 6.83
C LEU A 438 0.88 -1.95 7.15
N PHE A 439 2.01 -1.76 6.45
CA PHE A 439 2.88 -0.60 6.67
C PHE A 439 2.14 0.72 6.45
N VAL A 440 1.43 0.84 5.33
CA VAL A 440 0.64 2.02 4.98
C VAL A 440 -0.47 2.26 6.01
N CYS A 441 -1.25 1.25 6.37
CA CYS A 441 -2.32 1.38 7.35
C CYS A 441 -1.79 1.76 8.74
N ILE A 442 -0.61 1.25 9.11
CA ILE A 442 0.09 1.67 10.34
C ILE A 442 0.49 3.14 10.28
N LEU A 443 1.02 3.63 9.16
CA LEU A 443 1.36 5.06 9.01
C LEU A 443 0.12 5.95 9.13
N ILE A 444 -0.99 5.58 8.49
CA ILE A 444 -2.28 6.30 8.59
C ILE A 444 -2.77 6.28 10.05
N GLY A 445 -2.79 5.11 10.70
CA GLY A 445 -3.20 4.97 12.09
C GLY A 445 -2.31 5.76 13.06
N LEU A 446 -1.00 5.79 12.82
CA LEU A 446 -0.05 6.59 13.59
C LEU A 446 -0.30 8.09 13.41
N ARG A 447 -0.49 8.57 12.17
CA ARG A 447 -0.84 9.97 11.89
C ARG A 447 -2.13 10.39 12.58
N TRP A 448 -3.13 9.52 12.58
CA TRP A 448 -4.38 9.75 13.28
C TRP A 448 -4.16 9.94 14.80
N GLN A 449 -3.34 9.08 15.42
CA GLN A 449 -2.98 9.19 16.84
C GLN A 449 -2.20 10.47 17.15
N GLU A 450 -1.22 10.81 16.31
CA GLU A 450 -0.46 12.06 16.45
C GLU A 450 -1.36 13.29 16.36
N HIS A 451 -2.27 13.33 15.40
CA HIS A 451 -3.20 14.45 15.25
C HIS A 451 -4.13 14.60 16.45
N ARG A 452 -4.65 13.48 16.99
CA ARG A 452 -5.48 13.52 18.21
C ARG A 452 -4.73 14.00 19.44
N ALA A 453 -3.45 13.65 19.57
CA ALA A 453 -2.63 14.06 20.71
C ALA A 453 -2.30 15.56 20.69
N LEU A 454 -2.24 16.17 19.50
CA LEU A 454 -1.98 17.60 19.31
C LEU A 454 -3.19 18.50 19.58
N ILE A 455 -4.42 17.99 19.59
CA ILE A 455 -5.61 18.78 19.87
C ILE A 455 -5.60 19.19 21.36
N PRO A 456 -5.49 20.50 21.69
CA PRO A 456 -5.53 20.95 23.07
C PRO A 456 -6.87 20.55 23.70
N LYS A 457 -6.84 19.93 24.89
CA LYS A 457 -8.05 19.52 25.63
C LYS A 457 -9.01 20.67 25.95
N LYS A 458 -8.62 21.94 25.72
CA LYS A 458 -9.41 23.15 26.01
C LYS A 458 -10.52 23.47 24.99
N ALA A 459 -10.65 22.73 23.89
CA ALA A 459 -11.75 22.94 22.92
C ALA A 459 -13.00 22.07 23.21
N LYS A 460 -13.37 21.96 24.49
CA LYS A 460 -14.72 21.55 24.90
C LYS A 460 -15.27 22.68 25.78
N ILE A 461 -15.87 23.67 25.12
CA ILE A 461 -16.83 24.59 25.74
C ILE A 461 -18.19 23.91 25.64
#